data_AF-A0A9E2BIH8-F1
#
_entry.id   AF-A0A9E2BIH8-F1
#
_cell.length_a   1.000
_cell.length_b   1.000
_cell.length_c   1.000
_cell.angle_alpha   90.00
_cell.angle_beta   90.00
_cell.angle_gamma   90.00
#
_symmetry.space_group_name_H-M   'P 1'
#
loop_
_entity.id
_entity.type
_entity.pdbx_description
1 polymer ?
#
loop_
_entity_poly.entity_id
_entity_poly.type
_entity_poly.pdbx_seq_one_letter_code
_entity_poly.pdbx_strand_id
1 'polypeptide(L)'
;MPYTSPEESIPLILKYLPALPHWPQLPKRSIKENMYIQFSEGFPGISLRENNLIVEQKEIFYDEIEQLINNYDNNDFHSYRVSSDYASGLYSFTDQQFPNALALKGQITGPLSWGLCVKDTRGIPIIYDDLFGELIGKFLKLKASWQENLLKEVLPETIIFIDEPYLSSIGSVFITLPQDTIKSLMEEVLSGIKGFKGVHCCGNTDWSLLLNSSINILSFDAYNYGDSLGLYINDLLSFLNRGGVIAWGIVPNDEEIIELETVQSLCDRLLKNINPLLEVGFSREDILKQSLLTSSCGLASLTPCGVEKVLASLSILSREIQDKYL
;
A
#
# COMPACT_ATOMS: atom_id res chain seq x y z
N MET A 1 2.04 0.02 12.32
CA MET A 1 2.29 0.83 13.53
C MET A 1 2.99 -0.01 14.60
N PRO A 2 3.71 0.58 15.58
CA PRO A 2 4.48 -0.14 16.59
C PRO A 2 3.67 -0.50 17.85
N TYR A 3 2.34 -0.53 17.76
CA TYR A 3 1.45 -0.83 18.89
C TYR A 3 1.08 -2.31 18.93
N THR A 4 0.71 -2.74 20.13
CA THR A 4 0.24 -4.10 20.40
C THR A 4 -1.28 -4.20 20.49
N SER A 5 -1.99 -3.06 20.49
CA SER A 5 -3.45 -3.01 20.57
C SER A 5 -4.01 -1.96 19.60
N PRO A 6 -5.15 -2.23 18.93
CA PRO A 6 -5.84 -1.24 18.11
C PRO A 6 -6.22 0.02 18.87
N GLU A 7 -6.64 -0.12 20.13
CA GLU A 7 -7.08 0.96 21.02
C GLU A 7 -6.01 2.04 21.25
N GLU A 8 -4.72 1.69 21.14
CA GLU A 8 -3.62 2.65 21.23
C GLU A 8 -3.39 3.43 19.92
N SER A 9 -3.67 2.79 18.78
CA SER A 9 -3.28 3.29 17.45
C SER A 9 -4.38 4.07 16.73
N ILE A 10 -5.63 3.60 16.83
CA ILE A 10 -6.79 4.20 16.16
C ILE A 10 -7.02 5.65 16.60
N PRO A 11 -6.98 6.00 17.90
CA PRO A 11 -7.21 7.39 18.32
C PRO A 11 -6.21 8.37 17.70
N LEU A 12 -4.95 7.96 17.52
CA LEU A 12 -3.92 8.79 16.90
C LEU A 12 -4.20 9.01 15.41
N ILE A 13 -4.60 7.95 14.70
CA ILE A 13 -4.97 8.05 13.28
C ILE A 13 -6.15 9.00 13.12
N LEU A 14 -7.21 8.85 13.91
CA LEU A 14 -8.39 9.72 13.83
C LEU A 14 -8.08 11.18 14.23
N LYS A 15 -7.16 11.38 15.19
CA LYS A 15 -6.72 12.72 15.62
C LYS A 15 -5.96 13.46 14.53
N TYR A 16 -5.02 12.79 13.86
CA TYR A 16 -4.08 13.45 12.95
C TYR A 16 -4.43 13.33 11.47
N LEU A 17 -5.15 12.28 11.08
CA LEU A 17 -5.54 11.97 9.69
C LEU A 17 -7.07 11.87 9.52
N PRO A 18 -7.87 12.85 9.98
CA PRO A 18 -9.32 12.73 10.01
C PRO A 18 -9.98 12.67 8.63
N ALA A 19 -9.33 13.22 7.58
CA ALA A 19 -9.88 13.28 6.23
C ALA A 19 -9.70 11.98 5.45
N LEU A 20 -8.58 11.28 5.64
CA LEU A 20 -8.26 10.01 4.98
C LEU A 20 -7.70 9.00 5.99
N PRO A 21 -8.48 8.61 7.00
CA PRO A 21 -8.03 7.67 8.01
C PRO A 21 -7.82 6.30 7.38
N HIS A 22 -6.79 5.58 7.86
CA HIS A 22 -6.47 4.22 7.43
C HIS A 22 -6.54 3.28 8.63
N TRP A 23 -6.90 2.02 8.40
CA TRP A 23 -6.83 1.04 9.49
C TRP A 23 -5.36 0.71 9.82
N PRO A 24 -5.01 0.48 11.09
CA PRO A 24 -3.64 0.18 11.50
C PRO A 24 -3.30 -1.31 11.35
N GLN A 25 -2.17 -1.61 10.70
CA GLN A 25 -1.51 -2.92 10.82
C GLN A 25 -0.63 -2.95 12.08
N LEU A 26 -0.71 -4.03 12.87
CA LEU A 26 -0.06 -4.14 14.18
C LEU A 26 0.93 -5.33 14.23
N PRO A 27 2.05 -5.30 13.48
CA PRO A 27 3.01 -6.40 13.44
C PRO A 27 3.66 -6.72 14.81
N LYS A 28 3.63 -5.79 15.77
CA LYS A 28 4.08 -6.05 17.16
C LYS A 28 3.03 -6.77 18.01
N ARG A 29 1.75 -6.75 17.64
CA ARG A 29 0.69 -7.53 18.31
C ARG A 29 0.82 -9.02 17.99
N SER A 30 1.02 -9.34 16.71
CA SER A 30 1.11 -10.71 16.22
C SER A 30 1.92 -10.76 14.95
N ILE A 31 2.74 -11.80 14.79
CA ILE A 31 3.46 -12.06 13.54
C ILE A 31 2.50 -12.26 12.36
N LYS A 32 1.26 -12.70 12.63
CA LYS A 32 0.19 -12.80 11.62
C LYS A 32 -0.18 -11.44 11.00
N GLU A 33 0.11 -10.33 11.67
CA GLU A 33 -0.12 -8.97 11.14
C GLU A 33 1.09 -8.40 10.39
N ASN A 34 2.17 -9.17 10.23
CA ASN A 34 3.24 -8.79 9.34
C ASN A 34 2.70 -8.72 7.91
N MET A 35 3.07 -7.69 7.14
CA MET A 35 2.52 -7.46 5.79
C MET A 35 2.61 -8.70 4.88
N TYR A 36 3.69 -9.48 4.96
CA TYR A 36 3.87 -10.65 4.10
C TYR A 36 3.03 -11.85 4.56
N ILE A 37 2.65 -11.92 5.83
CA ILE A 37 1.85 -13.01 6.42
C ILE A 37 0.36 -12.66 6.42
N GLN A 38 0.02 -11.39 6.60
CA GLN A 38 -1.34 -10.93 6.87
C GLN A 38 -2.38 -11.39 5.86
N PHE A 39 -2.02 -11.37 4.58
CA PHE A 39 -2.94 -11.68 3.50
C PHE A 39 -2.87 -13.13 3.03
N SER A 40 -2.08 -13.98 3.70
CA SER A 40 -1.88 -15.38 3.31
C SER A 40 -3.03 -16.33 3.64
N GLU A 41 -3.93 -15.94 4.56
CA GLU A 41 -5.02 -16.79 5.04
C GLU A 41 -5.94 -17.23 3.90
N GLY A 42 -6.06 -18.55 3.67
CA GLY A 42 -6.92 -19.13 2.63
C GLY A 42 -6.26 -19.33 1.26
N PHE A 43 -4.95 -19.12 1.12
CA PHE A 43 -4.23 -19.48 -0.11
C PHE A 43 -4.02 -21.01 -0.20
N PRO A 44 -4.18 -21.66 -1.36
CA PRO A 44 -4.00 -23.11 -1.50
C PRO A 44 -2.65 -23.61 -1.01
N GLY A 45 -2.65 -24.65 -0.17
CA GLY A 45 -1.44 -25.29 0.37
C GLY A 45 -0.59 -24.43 1.32
N ILE A 46 -1.04 -23.22 1.68
CA ILE A 46 -0.25 -22.29 2.49
C ILE A 46 -0.10 -22.78 3.93
N SER A 47 1.10 -22.60 4.48
CA SER A 47 1.38 -22.86 5.89
C SER A 47 2.42 -21.88 6.43
N LEU A 48 2.25 -21.48 7.69
CA LEU A 48 3.22 -20.65 8.40
C LEU A 48 4.15 -21.56 9.22
N ARG A 49 5.45 -21.58 8.90
CA ARG A 49 6.49 -22.33 9.61
C ARG A 49 7.62 -21.41 10.03
N GLU A 50 7.89 -21.32 11.33
CA GLU A 50 8.99 -20.51 11.87
C GLU A 50 9.03 -19.08 11.27
N ASN A 51 7.87 -18.44 11.19
CA ASN A 51 7.64 -17.11 10.61
C ASN A 51 7.83 -16.99 9.08
N ASN A 52 7.97 -18.11 8.36
CA ASN A 52 8.04 -18.15 6.90
C ASN A 52 6.77 -18.77 6.31
N LEU A 53 6.30 -18.24 5.19
CA LEU A 53 5.21 -18.82 4.43
C LEU A 53 5.75 -19.86 3.45
N ILE A 54 5.23 -21.08 3.57
CA ILE A 54 5.58 -22.20 2.71
C ILE A 54 4.31 -22.80 2.11
N VAL A 55 4.33 -23.00 0.80
CA VAL A 55 3.27 -23.70 0.07
C VAL A 55 3.67 -25.16 -0.14
N GLU A 56 2.77 -26.06 0.23
CA GLU A 56 2.95 -27.50 0.10
C GLU A 56 1.78 -28.12 -0.65
N GLN A 57 2.08 -28.93 -1.66
CA GLN A 57 1.07 -29.69 -2.40
C GLN A 57 0.66 -30.93 -1.58
N LYS A 58 -0.30 -30.75 -0.68
CA LYS A 58 -0.92 -31.80 0.14
C LYS A 58 -2.07 -32.48 -0.61
N GLU A 59 -2.67 -33.51 -0.01
CA GLU A 59 -3.76 -34.28 -0.63
C GLU A 59 -4.94 -33.41 -1.13
N ILE A 60 -5.29 -32.35 -0.40
CA ILE A 60 -6.41 -31.44 -0.75
C ILE A 60 -6.01 -30.25 -1.63
N PHE A 61 -4.74 -30.16 -2.04
CA PHE A 61 -4.21 -28.96 -2.71
C PHE A 61 -4.93 -28.65 -4.03
N TYR A 62 -5.26 -29.67 -4.82
CA TYR A 62 -5.99 -29.48 -6.07
C TYR A 62 -7.44 -29.05 -5.83
N ASP A 63 -8.09 -29.59 -4.80
CA ASP A 63 -9.45 -29.16 -4.41
C ASP A 63 -9.46 -27.68 -3.96
N GLU A 64 -8.43 -27.24 -3.22
CA GLU A 64 -8.27 -25.84 -2.82
C GLU A 64 -8.06 -24.90 -4.02
N ILE A 65 -7.32 -25.36 -5.04
CA ILE A 65 -7.15 -24.60 -6.31
C ILE A 65 -8.49 -24.52 -7.06
N GLU A 66 -9.20 -25.63 -7.23
CA GLU A 66 -10.49 -25.64 -7.91
C GLU A 66 -11.48 -24.71 -7.19
N GLN A 67 -11.50 -24.73 -5.86
CA GLN A 67 -12.31 -23.82 -5.06
C GLN A 67 -11.92 -22.36 -5.29
N LEU A 68 -10.62 -22.03 -5.34
CA LEU A 68 -10.16 -20.68 -5.64
C LEU A 68 -10.58 -20.19 -7.02
N ILE A 69 -10.46 -21.03 -8.04
CA ILE A 69 -10.88 -20.68 -9.39
C ILE A 69 -12.40 -20.48 -9.44
N ASN A 70 -13.18 -21.40 -8.85
CA ASN A 70 -14.63 -21.29 -8.81
C ASN A 70 -15.09 -20.02 -8.07
N ASN A 71 -14.48 -19.70 -6.93
CA ASN A 71 -14.83 -18.49 -6.18
C ASN A 71 -14.42 -17.22 -6.93
N TYR A 72 -13.26 -17.24 -7.61
CA TYR A 72 -12.84 -16.16 -8.48
C TYR A 72 -13.85 -15.89 -9.61
N ASP A 73 -14.28 -16.93 -10.32
CA ASP A 73 -15.23 -16.81 -11.44
C ASP A 73 -16.60 -16.27 -10.98
N ASN A 74 -17.01 -16.63 -9.76
CA ASN A 74 -18.25 -16.17 -9.14
C ASN A 74 -18.12 -14.83 -8.38
N ASN A 75 -16.93 -14.22 -8.34
CA ASN A 75 -16.60 -13.06 -7.50
C ASN A 75 -16.95 -13.27 -6.01
N ASP A 76 -16.83 -14.48 -5.48
CA ASP A 76 -17.03 -14.78 -4.06
C ASP A 76 -15.80 -14.39 -3.24
N PHE A 77 -15.67 -13.09 -3.00
CA PHE A 77 -14.60 -12.54 -2.15
C PHE A 77 -14.86 -12.81 -0.66
N HIS A 78 -16.08 -13.13 -0.23
CA HIS A 78 -16.39 -13.40 1.18
C HIS A 78 -15.65 -14.63 1.72
N SER A 79 -15.45 -15.64 0.87
CA SER A 79 -14.61 -16.81 1.16
C SER A 79 -13.14 -16.48 1.43
N TYR A 80 -12.68 -15.28 1.05
CA TYR A 80 -11.30 -14.82 1.19
C TYR A 80 -11.13 -13.74 2.26
N ARG A 81 -12.03 -13.67 3.24
CA ARG A 81 -11.87 -12.76 4.38
C ARG A 81 -10.52 -12.92 5.09
N VAL A 82 -10.01 -11.85 5.68
CA VAL A 82 -8.88 -11.89 6.62
C VAL A 82 -9.45 -11.83 8.03
N SER A 83 -9.23 -12.86 8.84
CA SER A 83 -9.79 -12.97 10.19
C SER A 83 -9.19 -11.93 11.16
N SER A 84 -9.86 -11.70 12.28
CA SER A 84 -9.39 -10.79 13.35
C SER A 84 -8.05 -11.23 13.96
N ASP A 85 -7.69 -12.50 13.82
CA ASP A 85 -6.39 -13.04 14.17
C ASP A 85 -5.25 -12.42 13.35
N TYR A 86 -5.51 -12.12 12.07
CA TYR A 86 -4.56 -11.55 11.12
C TYR A 86 -4.71 -10.03 10.98
N ALA A 87 -5.88 -9.46 11.29
CA ALA A 87 -6.14 -8.04 11.07
C ALA A 87 -6.98 -7.41 12.19
N SER A 88 -6.55 -7.52 13.46
CA SER A 88 -7.32 -6.99 14.59
C SER A 88 -7.61 -5.48 14.44
N GLY A 89 -6.61 -4.72 13.98
CA GLY A 89 -6.76 -3.30 13.72
C GLY A 89 -7.82 -2.95 12.67
N LEU A 90 -8.08 -3.83 11.69
CA LEU A 90 -9.13 -3.62 10.67
C LEU A 90 -10.52 -3.69 11.29
N TYR A 91 -10.80 -4.74 12.08
CA TYR A 91 -12.12 -4.90 12.71
C TYR A 91 -12.39 -3.81 13.74
N SER A 92 -11.41 -3.49 14.60
CA SER A 92 -11.58 -2.38 15.56
C SER A 92 -11.75 -1.02 14.87
N PHE A 93 -11.18 -0.84 13.67
CA PHE A 93 -11.33 0.38 12.87
C PHE A 93 -12.72 0.48 12.23
N THR A 94 -13.29 -0.62 11.75
CA THR A 94 -14.65 -0.62 11.17
C THR A 94 -15.75 -0.33 12.19
N ASP A 95 -15.47 -0.56 13.48
CA ASP A 95 -16.38 -0.22 14.59
C ASP A 95 -16.37 1.29 14.95
N GLN A 96 -15.50 2.09 14.33
CA GLN A 96 -15.38 3.53 14.61
C GLN A 96 -16.35 4.38 13.79
N GLN A 97 -16.47 5.65 14.19
CA GLN A 97 -17.21 6.65 13.44
C GLN A 97 -16.26 7.64 12.75
N PHE A 98 -16.64 8.06 11.54
CA PHE A 98 -15.79 8.84 10.66
C PHE A 98 -16.48 10.12 10.15
N PRO A 99 -16.86 11.06 11.03
CA PRO A 99 -17.70 12.21 10.65
C PRO A 99 -17.02 13.18 9.67
N ASN A 100 -15.69 13.20 9.61
CA ASN A 100 -14.90 14.11 8.77
C ASN A 100 -14.15 13.38 7.63
N ALA A 101 -14.35 12.07 7.47
CA ALA A 101 -13.60 11.31 6.47
C ALA A 101 -14.19 11.52 5.08
N LEU A 102 -13.30 11.75 4.12
CA LEU A 102 -13.61 11.80 2.69
C LEU A 102 -13.56 10.39 2.07
N ALA A 103 -12.66 9.55 2.56
CA ALA A 103 -12.54 8.15 2.18
C ALA A 103 -11.85 7.35 3.29
N LEU A 104 -12.12 6.04 3.36
CA LEU A 104 -11.37 5.12 4.21
C LEU A 104 -10.26 4.43 3.42
N LYS A 105 -9.04 4.43 3.96
CA LYS A 105 -7.91 3.77 3.33
C LYS A 105 -7.72 2.35 3.89
N GLY A 106 -7.69 1.39 2.96
CA GLY A 106 -7.18 0.04 3.16
C GLY A 106 -5.82 -0.16 2.48
N GLN A 107 -5.21 -1.30 2.79
CA GLN A 107 -3.97 -1.74 2.16
C GLN A 107 -3.88 -3.26 2.11
N ILE A 108 -3.20 -3.76 1.09
CA ILE A 108 -2.85 -5.16 0.88
C ILE A 108 -1.44 -5.28 0.32
N THR A 109 -0.71 -6.32 0.69
CA THR A 109 0.60 -6.61 0.08
C THR A 109 0.41 -7.01 -1.37
N GLY A 110 1.21 -6.42 -2.26
CA GLY A 110 1.11 -6.70 -3.68
C GLY A 110 1.66 -8.05 -4.12
N PRO A 111 1.24 -8.49 -5.31
CA PRO A 111 1.53 -9.82 -5.81
C PRO A 111 3.01 -10.10 -6.07
N LEU A 112 3.82 -9.12 -6.48
CA LEU A 112 5.26 -9.29 -6.68
C LEU A 112 5.94 -9.52 -5.33
N SER A 113 5.73 -8.62 -4.37
CA SER A 113 6.34 -8.70 -3.04
C SER A 113 5.87 -9.93 -2.27
N TRP A 114 4.58 -10.26 -2.35
CA TRP A 114 4.04 -11.44 -1.70
C TRP A 114 4.54 -12.74 -2.34
N GLY A 115 4.47 -12.85 -3.67
CA GLY A 115 4.91 -14.04 -4.40
C GLY A 115 6.41 -14.31 -4.33
N LEU A 116 7.23 -13.28 -4.12
CA LEU A 116 8.67 -13.41 -3.84
C LEU A 116 8.97 -13.85 -2.39
N CYS A 117 8.08 -13.55 -1.45
CA CYS A 117 8.23 -13.91 -0.04
C CYS A 117 7.80 -15.35 0.24
N VAL A 118 6.70 -15.80 -0.39
CA VAL A 118 6.16 -17.15 -0.24
C VAL A 118 7.01 -18.14 -1.03
N LYS A 119 7.40 -19.25 -0.39
CA LYS A 119 8.29 -20.25 -0.99
C LYS A 119 7.62 -21.62 -1.10
N ASP A 120 8.07 -22.42 -2.05
CA ASP A 120 7.77 -23.85 -2.10
C ASP A 120 8.64 -24.64 -1.09
N THR A 121 8.46 -25.97 -1.05
CA THR A 121 9.25 -26.87 -0.19
C THR A 121 10.73 -26.94 -0.52
N ARG A 122 11.16 -26.41 -1.68
CA ARG A 122 12.56 -26.31 -2.11
C ARG A 122 13.16 -24.95 -1.75
N GLY A 123 12.36 -24.04 -1.19
CA GLY A 123 12.78 -22.69 -0.86
C GLY A 123 12.77 -21.72 -2.04
N ILE A 124 12.17 -22.11 -3.18
CA ILE A 124 12.06 -21.27 -4.37
C ILE A 124 10.80 -20.41 -4.24
N PRO A 125 10.86 -19.09 -4.50
CA PRO A 125 9.66 -18.26 -4.49
C PRO A 125 8.60 -18.74 -5.47
N ILE A 126 7.35 -18.82 -5.03
CA ILE A 126 6.26 -19.42 -5.81
C ILE A 126 5.89 -18.60 -7.04
N ILE A 127 6.23 -17.31 -7.08
CA ILE A 127 5.94 -16.45 -8.23
C ILE A 127 6.63 -16.87 -9.53
N TYR A 128 7.67 -17.70 -9.44
CA TYR A 128 8.39 -18.22 -10.61
C TYR A 128 7.74 -19.46 -11.25
N ASP A 129 6.71 -20.01 -10.61
CA ASP A 129 5.92 -21.09 -11.15
C ASP A 129 4.66 -20.52 -11.81
N ASP A 130 4.42 -20.89 -13.07
CA ASP A 130 3.35 -20.29 -13.90
C ASP A 130 1.96 -20.47 -13.27
N LEU A 131 1.70 -21.64 -12.66
CA LEU A 131 0.42 -21.91 -11.99
C LEU A 131 0.28 -21.03 -10.75
N PHE A 132 1.30 -21.00 -9.89
CA PHE A 132 1.23 -20.17 -8.69
C PHE A 132 1.17 -18.68 -8.99
N GLY A 133 1.86 -18.21 -10.05
CA GLY A 133 1.77 -16.84 -10.53
C GLY A 133 0.33 -16.42 -10.84
N GLU A 134 -0.43 -17.26 -11.55
CA GLU A 134 -1.85 -17.02 -11.82
C GLU A 134 -2.69 -17.03 -10.52
N LEU A 135 -2.47 -18.01 -9.66
CA LEU A 135 -3.22 -18.14 -8.40
C LEU A 135 -2.99 -16.97 -7.45
N ILE A 136 -1.77 -16.42 -7.38
CA ILE A 136 -1.44 -15.23 -6.58
C ILE A 136 -2.33 -14.05 -7.00
N GLY A 137 -2.41 -13.76 -8.31
CA GLY A 137 -3.19 -12.65 -8.84
C GLY A 137 -4.68 -12.78 -8.49
N LYS A 138 -5.25 -13.96 -8.76
CA LYS A 138 -6.67 -14.26 -8.48
C LYS A 138 -6.99 -14.17 -6.99
N PHE A 139 -6.14 -14.74 -6.14
CA PHE A 139 -6.31 -14.72 -4.70
C PHE A 139 -6.24 -13.30 -4.12
N LEU A 140 -5.20 -12.53 -4.47
CA LEU A 140 -5.04 -11.17 -3.96
C LEU A 140 -6.12 -10.21 -4.48
N LYS A 141 -6.63 -10.43 -5.70
CA LYS A 141 -7.83 -9.73 -6.19
C LYS A 141 -9.04 -9.96 -5.27
N LEU A 142 -9.31 -11.20 -4.88
CA LEU A 142 -10.43 -11.52 -3.98
C LEU A 142 -10.20 -10.91 -2.59
N LYS A 143 -8.97 -10.93 -2.07
CA LYS A 143 -8.60 -10.26 -0.81
C LYS A 143 -8.82 -8.74 -0.86
N ALA A 144 -8.37 -8.09 -1.93
CA ALA A 144 -8.56 -6.65 -2.13
C ALA A 144 -10.04 -6.30 -2.25
N SER A 145 -10.80 -7.09 -3.02
CA SER A 145 -12.25 -6.94 -3.18
C SER A 145 -12.97 -7.07 -1.83
N TRP A 146 -12.62 -8.08 -1.03
CA TRP A 146 -13.21 -8.27 0.30
C TRP A 146 -12.92 -7.09 1.23
N GLN A 147 -11.66 -6.66 1.33
CA GLN A 147 -11.30 -5.55 2.22
C GLN A 147 -11.99 -4.26 1.81
N GLU A 148 -12.10 -3.99 0.50
CA GLU A 148 -12.84 -2.82 0.00
C GLU A 148 -14.32 -2.88 0.41
N ASN A 149 -14.98 -4.02 0.20
CA ASN A 149 -16.40 -4.16 0.54
C ASN A 149 -16.64 -4.03 2.04
N LEU A 150 -15.75 -4.57 2.88
CA LEU A 150 -15.82 -4.38 4.33
C LEU A 150 -15.71 -2.89 4.72
N LEU A 151 -14.81 -2.12 4.10
CA LEU A 151 -14.71 -0.68 4.36
C LEU A 151 -15.93 0.09 3.84
N LYS A 152 -16.52 -0.35 2.71
CA LYS A 152 -17.73 0.24 2.13
C LYS A 152 -18.98 0.11 2.99
N GLU A 153 -19.02 -0.89 3.88
CA GLU A 153 -20.08 -1.01 4.89
C GLU A 153 -20.07 0.18 5.87
N VAL A 154 -18.91 0.83 6.04
CA VAL A 154 -18.72 1.97 6.96
C VAL A 154 -18.79 3.31 6.22
N LEU A 155 -18.10 3.43 5.08
CA LEU A 155 -18.08 4.64 4.25
C LEU A 155 -18.02 4.26 2.76
N PRO A 156 -18.91 4.79 1.89
CA PRO A 156 -18.96 4.40 0.48
C PRO A 156 -17.66 4.66 -0.30
N GLU A 157 -16.94 5.73 0.05
CA GLU A 157 -15.70 6.13 -0.59
C GLU A 157 -14.51 5.43 0.07
N THR A 158 -13.78 4.66 -0.73
CA THR A 158 -12.65 3.84 -0.27
C THR A 158 -11.43 4.01 -1.16
N ILE A 159 -10.25 3.89 -0.54
CA ILE A 159 -8.96 3.83 -1.22
C ILE A 159 -8.28 2.54 -0.81
N ILE A 160 -7.92 1.68 -1.75
CA ILE A 160 -7.12 0.47 -1.45
C ILE A 160 -5.74 0.61 -2.04
N PHE A 161 -4.73 0.54 -1.18
CA PHE A 161 -3.33 0.53 -1.57
C PHE A 161 -2.82 -0.89 -1.76
N ILE A 162 -2.06 -1.10 -2.83
CA ILE A 162 -1.23 -2.28 -3.02
C ILE A 162 0.21 -1.89 -2.65
N ASP A 163 0.73 -2.51 -1.59
CA ASP A 163 2.07 -2.24 -1.07
C ASP A 163 3.09 -3.18 -1.71
N GLU A 164 4.02 -2.61 -2.48
CA GLU A 164 4.96 -3.35 -3.31
C GLU A 164 6.43 -2.92 -3.07
N PRO A 165 7.00 -3.23 -1.90
CA PRO A 165 8.39 -2.90 -1.61
C PRO A 165 9.40 -3.55 -2.55
N TYR A 166 9.10 -4.70 -3.17
CA TYR A 166 10.03 -5.38 -4.08
C TYR A 166 9.99 -4.87 -5.53
N LEU A 167 9.09 -3.94 -5.87
CA LEU A 167 9.17 -3.24 -7.16
C LEU A 167 10.50 -2.49 -7.32
N SER A 168 11.10 -2.00 -6.23
CA SER A 168 12.41 -1.33 -6.29
C SER A 168 13.57 -2.24 -6.69
N SER A 169 13.34 -3.55 -6.70
CA SER A 169 14.34 -4.55 -7.09
C SER A 169 14.13 -5.10 -8.51
N ILE A 170 13.15 -4.57 -9.26
CA ILE A 170 12.96 -4.91 -10.68
C ILE A 170 14.22 -4.57 -11.47
N GLY A 171 14.62 -5.45 -12.37
CA GLY A 171 15.84 -5.29 -13.18
C GLY A 171 17.14 -5.64 -12.45
N SER A 172 17.06 -6.02 -11.17
CA SER A 172 18.20 -6.62 -10.47
C SER A 172 18.41 -8.08 -10.89
N VAL A 173 19.60 -8.60 -10.63
CA VAL A 173 19.91 -10.03 -10.83
C VAL A 173 19.06 -10.99 -9.98
N PHE A 174 18.33 -10.45 -8.99
CA PHE A 174 17.52 -11.23 -8.04
C PHE A 174 16.07 -11.39 -8.49
N ILE A 175 15.58 -10.56 -9.43
CA ILE A 175 14.22 -10.64 -9.97
C ILE A 175 14.31 -10.87 -11.47
N THR A 176 13.93 -12.07 -11.91
CA THR A 176 14.01 -12.50 -13.31
C THR A 176 12.68 -12.43 -14.06
N LEU A 177 11.62 -11.93 -13.42
CA LEU A 177 10.29 -11.84 -14.04
C LEU A 177 10.26 -10.76 -15.15
N PRO A 178 9.65 -11.06 -16.31
CA PRO A 178 9.40 -10.05 -17.34
C PRO A 178 8.51 -8.92 -16.82
N GLN A 179 8.78 -7.68 -17.26
CA GLN A 179 7.98 -6.51 -16.87
C GLN A 179 6.50 -6.66 -17.23
N ASP A 180 6.18 -7.26 -18.39
CA ASP A 180 4.79 -7.50 -18.82
C ASP A 180 4.05 -8.47 -17.89
N THR A 181 4.74 -9.49 -17.37
CA THR A 181 4.17 -10.41 -16.38
C THR A 181 3.86 -9.68 -15.08
N ILE A 182 4.78 -8.84 -14.59
CA ILE A 182 4.56 -8.03 -13.39
C ILE A 182 3.38 -7.08 -13.58
N LYS A 183 3.32 -6.39 -14.73
CA LYS A 183 2.22 -5.48 -15.07
C LYS A 183 0.88 -6.21 -15.10
N SER A 184 0.80 -7.36 -15.79
CA SER A 184 -0.42 -8.15 -15.86
C SER A 184 -0.89 -8.61 -14.48
N LEU A 185 0.04 -9.03 -13.64
CA LEU A 185 -0.25 -9.50 -12.29
C LEU A 185 -0.74 -8.37 -11.38
N MET A 186 -0.13 -7.18 -11.47
CA MET A 186 -0.60 -5.98 -10.78
C MET A 186 -2.01 -5.58 -11.23
N GLU A 187 -2.26 -5.56 -12.55
CA GLU A 187 -3.58 -5.24 -13.10
C GLU A 187 -4.67 -6.23 -12.68
N GLU A 188 -4.34 -7.51 -12.54
CA GLU A 188 -5.28 -8.51 -12.04
C GLU A 188 -5.77 -8.16 -10.62
N VAL A 189 -4.86 -7.81 -9.71
CA VAL A 189 -5.22 -7.40 -8.35
C VAL A 189 -5.96 -6.08 -8.34
N LEU A 190 -5.48 -5.09 -9.10
CA LEU A 190 -6.12 -3.78 -9.26
C LEU A 190 -7.55 -3.87 -9.82
N SER A 191 -7.87 -4.90 -10.59
CA SER A 191 -9.21 -5.11 -11.16
C SER A 191 -10.28 -5.45 -10.11
N GLY A 192 -9.86 -5.95 -8.93
CA GLY A 192 -10.73 -6.25 -7.79
C GLY A 192 -11.17 -5.00 -7.00
N ILE A 193 -10.48 -3.88 -7.18
CA ILE A 193 -10.75 -2.62 -6.48
C ILE A 193 -11.66 -1.76 -7.36
N LYS A 194 -12.78 -1.28 -6.81
CA LYS A 194 -13.73 -0.40 -7.53
C LYS A 194 -13.61 1.07 -7.16
N GLY A 195 -13.18 1.37 -5.94
CA GLY A 195 -12.84 2.71 -5.47
C GLY A 195 -11.48 3.15 -5.99
N PHE A 196 -10.84 4.06 -5.26
CA PHE A 196 -9.52 4.57 -5.65
C PHE A 196 -8.43 3.52 -5.44
N LYS A 197 -7.61 3.36 -6.47
CA LYS A 197 -6.52 2.40 -6.50
C LYS A 197 -5.20 3.09 -6.21
N GLY A 198 -4.56 2.73 -5.12
CA GLY A 198 -3.23 3.20 -4.74
C GLY A 198 -2.17 2.13 -4.97
N VAL A 199 -0.95 2.52 -5.32
CA VAL A 199 0.23 1.66 -5.19
C VAL A 199 1.29 2.42 -4.39
N HIS A 200 1.93 1.73 -3.44
CA HIS A 200 3.04 2.26 -2.68
C HIS A 200 4.33 1.46 -2.92
N CYS A 201 5.43 2.16 -3.20
CA CYS A 201 6.77 1.58 -3.28
C CYS A 201 7.75 2.47 -2.50
N CYS A 202 8.40 1.92 -1.46
CA CYS A 202 9.33 2.70 -0.61
C CYS A 202 10.66 3.04 -1.32
N GLY A 203 11.01 2.38 -2.44
CA GLY A 203 12.27 2.58 -3.15
C GLY A 203 12.11 3.10 -4.58
N ASN A 204 13.23 3.45 -5.20
CA ASN A 204 13.27 3.80 -6.63
C ASN A 204 12.96 2.56 -7.49
N THR A 205 12.07 2.71 -8.47
CA THR A 205 11.69 1.65 -9.42
C THR A 205 11.51 2.25 -10.81
N ASP A 206 11.20 1.40 -11.78
CA ASP A 206 10.73 1.84 -13.08
C ASP A 206 9.30 2.39 -12.97
N TRP A 207 9.19 3.69 -12.69
CA TRP A 207 7.90 4.35 -12.46
C TRP A 207 6.96 4.27 -13.67
N SER A 208 7.49 4.06 -14.89
CA SER A 208 6.68 3.91 -16.10
C SER A 208 5.67 2.77 -15.97
N LEU A 209 6.01 1.68 -15.28
CA LEU A 209 5.11 0.54 -15.05
C LEU A 209 3.88 0.96 -14.26
N LEU A 210 4.05 1.74 -13.20
CA LEU A 210 2.97 2.21 -12.34
C LEU A 210 2.22 3.38 -12.95
N LEU A 211 2.93 4.35 -13.52
CA LEU A 211 2.33 5.53 -14.16
C LEU A 211 1.48 5.17 -15.39
N ASN A 212 1.74 4.03 -16.04
CA ASN A 212 0.95 3.50 -17.16
C ASN A 212 -0.01 2.36 -16.76
N SER A 213 -0.28 2.20 -15.47
CA SER A 213 -1.27 1.23 -14.94
C SER A 213 -2.63 1.89 -14.65
N SER A 214 -3.60 1.09 -14.23
CA SER A 214 -4.94 1.55 -13.85
C SER A 214 -5.04 2.25 -12.49
N ILE A 215 -3.91 2.52 -11.82
CA ILE A 215 -3.89 3.22 -10.53
C ILE A 215 -4.40 4.66 -10.65
N ASN A 216 -4.98 5.14 -9.54
CA ASN A 216 -5.35 6.54 -9.36
C ASN A 216 -4.32 7.29 -8.51
N ILE A 217 -3.62 6.61 -7.60
CA ILE A 217 -2.72 7.22 -6.64
C ILE A 217 -1.37 6.50 -6.66
N LEU A 218 -0.29 7.25 -6.92
CA LEU A 218 1.08 6.76 -6.78
C LEU A 218 1.66 7.28 -5.46
N SER A 219 2.09 6.38 -4.57
CA SER A 219 2.80 6.71 -3.34
C SER A 219 4.24 6.23 -3.38
N PHE A 220 5.15 7.10 -2.97
CA PHE A 220 6.57 6.80 -2.91
C PHE A 220 7.28 7.63 -1.85
N ASP A 221 8.49 7.21 -1.47
CA ASP A 221 9.34 7.95 -0.54
C ASP A 221 9.97 9.17 -1.24
N ALA A 222 9.21 10.26 -1.28
CA ALA A 222 9.63 11.54 -1.83
C ALA A 222 10.72 12.23 -0.98
N TYR A 223 10.86 11.87 0.29
CA TYR A 223 11.88 12.44 1.15
C TYR A 223 13.29 12.03 0.71
N ASN A 224 13.47 10.75 0.40
CA ASN A 224 14.75 10.19 -0.05
C ASN A 224 14.89 10.13 -1.58
N TYR A 225 13.80 9.94 -2.32
CA TYR A 225 13.81 9.71 -3.76
C TYR A 225 12.98 10.74 -4.54
N GLY A 226 12.82 11.97 -4.04
CA GLY A 226 12.02 13.03 -4.66
C GLY A 226 12.34 13.30 -6.14
N ASP A 227 13.61 13.20 -6.53
CA ASP A 227 14.05 13.45 -7.90
C ASP A 227 13.79 12.27 -8.87
N SER A 228 13.40 11.09 -8.35
CA SER A 228 13.27 9.86 -9.15
C SER A 228 12.16 9.92 -10.22
N LEU A 229 11.08 10.65 -9.93
CA LEU A 229 10.00 10.87 -10.89
C LEU A 229 10.40 11.78 -12.07
N GLY A 230 11.44 12.61 -11.88
CA GLY A 230 11.93 13.52 -12.92
C GLY A 230 12.47 12.80 -14.17
N LEU A 231 12.76 11.50 -14.08
CA LEU A 231 13.17 10.67 -15.22
C LEU A 231 11.98 10.24 -16.10
N TYR A 232 10.74 10.38 -15.60
CA TYR A 232 9.51 9.85 -16.20
C TYR A 232 8.49 10.95 -16.52
N ILE A 233 8.98 12.15 -16.87
CA ILE A 233 8.15 13.34 -17.08
C ILE A 233 6.94 13.09 -18.01
N ASN A 234 7.13 12.38 -19.12
CA ASN A 234 6.05 12.12 -20.09
C ASN A 234 4.96 11.19 -19.52
N ASP A 235 5.37 10.13 -18.82
CA ASP A 235 4.43 9.21 -18.16
C ASP A 235 3.70 9.92 -17.01
N LEU A 236 4.43 10.74 -16.26
CA LEU A 236 3.89 11.53 -15.16
C LEU A 236 2.90 12.59 -15.65
N LEU A 237 3.19 13.28 -16.75
CA LEU A 237 2.27 14.19 -17.43
C LEU A 237 0.98 13.47 -17.79
N SER A 238 1.10 12.29 -18.41
CA SER A 238 -0.06 11.47 -18.81
C SER A 238 -0.85 10.97 -17.60
N PHE A 239 -0.18 10.67 -16.49
CA PHE A 239 -0.79 10.29 -15.22
C PHE A 239 -1.59 11.43 -14.59
N LEU A 240 -0.99 12.61 -14.45
CA LEU A 240 -1.67 13.77 -13.87
C LEU A 240 -2.82 14.26 -14.75
N ASN A 241 -2.65 14.30 -16.08
CA ASN A 241 -3.69 14.73 -17.02
C ASN A 241 -4.94 13.83 -17.01
N ARG A 242 -4.82 12.55 -16.65
CA ARG A 242 -5.98 11.65 -16.49
C ARG A 242 -6.58 11.69 -15.07
N GLY A 243 -6.17 12.64 -14.24
CA GLY A 243 -6.66 12.80 -12.87
C GLY A 243 -5.89 11.97 -11.83
N GLY A 244 -4.68 11.48 -12.16
CA GLY A 244 -3.82 10.79 -11.22
C GLY A 244 -3.38 11.69 -10.06
N VAL A 245 -3.12 11.10 -8.91
CA VAL A 245 -2.74 11.78 -7.66
C VAL A 245 -1.39 11.26 -7.19
N ILE A 246 -0.52 12.16 -6.72
CA ILE A 246 0.78 11.79 -6.14
C ILE A 246 0.70 11.88 -4.62
N ALA A 247 0.93 10.77 -3.94
CA ALA A 247 1.10 10.72 -2.49
C ALA A 247 2.59 10.86 -2.14
N TRP A 248 2.98 12.09 -1.79
CA TRP A 248 4.34 12.46 -1.45
C TRP A 248 4.67 11.96 -0.04
N GLY A 249 5.45 10.88 0.04
CA GLY A 249 6.04 10.39 1.29
C GLY A 249 7.16 11.33 1.75
N ILE A 250 6.78 12.44 2.37
CA ILE A 250 7.70 13.56 2.65
C ILE A 250 8.09 13.66 4.12
N VAL A 251 7.31 13.10 5.04
CA VAL A 251 7.66 13.11 6.47
C VAL A 251 8.48 11.85 6.78
N PRO A 252 9.74 11.96 7.22
CA PRO A 252 10.60 10.80 7.42
C PRO A 252 10.05 9.87 8.50
N ASN A 253 10.17 8.56 8.28
CA ASN A 253 9.78 7.51 9.22
C ASN A 253 10.97 6.96 10.03
N ASP A 254 11.91 7.84 10.37
CA ASP A 254 13.09 7.56 11.18
C ASP A 254 13.15 8.55 12.36
N GLU A 255 13.40 8.03 13.57
CA GLU A 255 13.35 8.84 14.80
C GLU A 255 14.44 9.91 14.86
N GLU A 256 15.66 9.58 14.45
CA GLU A 256 16.77 10.52 14.51
C GLU A 256 16.57 11.62 13.47
N ILE A 257 16.09 11.26 12.28
CA ILE A 257 15.87 12.21 11.19
C ILE A 257 14.69 13.14 11.49
N ILE A 258 13.55 12.63 11.99
CA ILE A 258 12.39 13.49 12.28
C ILE A 258 12.67 14.47 13.43
N GLU A 259 13.61 14.18 14.33
CA GLU A 259 14.06 15.12 15.36
C GLU A 259 14.79 16.34 14.80
N LEU A 260 15.43 16.19 13.63
CA LEU A 260 16.18 17.24 12.97
C LEU A 260 15.33 18.07 12.00
N GLU A 261 14.16 17.57 11.62
CA GLU A 261 13.27 18.21 10.67
C GLU A 261 12.25 19.14 11.35
N THR A 262 11.91 20.23 10.66
CA THR A 262 10.85 21.17 11.04
C THR A 262 9.77 21.16 9.97
N VAL A 263 8.57 21.64 10.29
CA VAL A 263 7.51 21.75 9.27
C VAL A 263 7.95 22.62 8.09
N GLN A 264 8.67 23.71 8.35
CA GLN A 264 9.20 24.58 7.30
C GLN A 264 10.21 23.87 6.39
N SER A 265 11.15 23.09 6.95
CA SER A 265 12.12 22.36 6.13
C SER A 265 11.46 21.24 5.31
N LEU A 266 10.44 20.57 5.85
CA LEU A 266 9.63 19.61 5.10
C LEU A 266 8.83 20.28 3.98
N CYS A 267 8.27 21.47 4.23
CA CYS A 267 7.58 22.29 3.22
C CYS A 267 8.55 22.68 2.09
N ASP A 268 9.74 23.17 2.43
CA ASP A 268 10.75 23.58 1.44
C ASP A 268 11.19 22.39 0.58
N ARG A 269 11.36 21.22 1.19
CA ARG A 269 11.68 19.97 0.49
C ARG A 269 10.54 19.53 -0.44
N LEU A 270 9.29 19.56 0.03
CA LEU A 270 8.12 19.25 -0.80
C LEU A 270 8.08 20.14 -2.04
N LEU A 271 8.21 21.45 -1.86
CA LEU A 271 8.18 22.41 -2.97
C LEU A 271 9.35 22.20 -3.94
N LYS A 272 10.53 21.86 -3.43
CA LYS A 272 11.68 21.48 -4.26
C LYS A 272 11.34 20.28 -5.16
N ASN A 273 10.69 19.25 -4.62
CA ASN A 273 10.29 18.06 -5.38
C ASN A 273 9.18 18.36 -6.42
N ILE A 274 8.33 19.36 -6.14
CA ILE A 274 7.25 19.79 -7.03
C ILE A 274 7.76 20.67 -8.17
N ASN A 275 8.81 21.47 -7.95
CA ASN A 275 9.31 22.46 -8.92
C ASN A 275 9.57 21.91 -10.33
N PRO A 276 10.17 20.72 -10.54
CA PRO A 276 10.34 20.15 -11.88
C PRO A 276 9.03 19.99 -12.65
N LEU A 277 7.91 19.76 -11.95
CA LEU A 277 6.59 19.63 -12.56
C LEU A 277 6.02 20.99 -13.02
N LEU A 278 6.42 22.07 -12.36
CA LEU A 278 6.06 23.43 -12.77
C LEU A 278 6.75 23.83 -14.07
N GLU A 279 8.00 23.41 -14.27
CA GLU A 279 8.78 23.71 -15.47
C GLU A 279 8.20 23.05 -16.74
N VAL A 280 7.45 21.96 -16.58
CA VAL A 280 6.83 21.21 -17.70
C VAL A 280 5.36 21.59 -17.95
N GLY A 281 4.88 22.66 -17.32
CA GLY A 281 3.61 23.32 -17.68
C GLY A 281 2.44 23.06 -16.74
N PHE A 282 2.63 22.41 -15.59
CA PHE A 282 1.57 22.32 -14.58
C PHE A 282 1.53 23.57 -13.70
N SER A 283 0.32 24.02 -13.36
CA SER A 283 0.19 25.04 -12.32
C SER A 283 0.46 24.41 -10.95
N ARG A 284 1.00 25.21 -10.03
CA ARG A 284 1.22 24.77 -8.64
C ARG A 284 -0.08 24.32 -7.98
N GLU A 285 -1.16 25.05 -8.23
CA GLU A 285 -2.47 24.77 -7.66
C GLU A 285 -3.00 23.39 -8.12
N ASP A 286 -2.85 23.06 -9.41
CA ASP A 286 -3.28 21.77 -9.95
C ASP A 286 -2.49 20.61 -9.32
N ILE A 287 -1.17 20.74 -9.22
CA ILE A 287 -0.33 19.71 -8.58
C ILE A 287 -0.74 19.52 -7.12
N LEU A 288 -0.96 20.60 -6.37
CA LEU A 288 -1.34 20.53 -4.96
C LEU A 288 -2.73 19.93 -4.78
N LYS A 289 -3.69 20.23 -5.66
CA LYS A 289 -5.01 19.58 -5.68
C LYS A 289 -4.94 18.09 -6.01
N GLN A 290 -3.93 17.67 -6.77
CA GLN A 290 -3.62 16.27 -7.10
C GLN A 290 -2.52 15.69 -6.21
N SER A 291 -2.36 16.20 -4.99
CA SER A 291 -1.34 15.72 -4.05
C SER A 291 -1.96 15.21 -2.74
N LEU A 292 -1.40 14.12 -2.23
CA LEU A 292 -1.56 13.68 -0.85
C LEU A 292 -0.21 13.77 -0.15
N LEU A 293 -0.21 14.09 1.15
CA LEU A 293 1.00 14.03 1.96
C LEU A 293 0.96 12.78 2.83
N THR A 294 2.08 12.09 2.90
CA THR A 294 2.22 10.86 3.69
C THR A 294 3.58 10.83 4.40
N SER A 295 3.76 9.90 5.34
CA SER A 295 5.10 9.53 5.79
C SER A 295 5.84 8.79 4.68
N SER A 296 7.18 8.81 4.71
CA SER A 296 8.03 8.17 3.69
C SER A 296 7.72 6.68 3.46
N CYS A 297 7.45 5.94 4.54
CA CYS A 297 7.10 4.52 4.50
C CYS A 297 6.36 4.19 5.82
N GLY A 298 6.19 2.89 6.13
CA GLY A 298 5.48 2.45 7.34
C GLY A 298 6.17 2.86 8.65
N LEU A 299 5.36 3.04 9.71
CA LEU A 299 5.82 3.54 11.02
C LEU A 299 6.11 2.42 12.05
N ALA A 300 6.24 1.17 11.62
CA ALA A 300 6.33 0.02 12.52
C ALA A 300 7.65 -0.05 13.33
N SER A 301 8.72 0.56 12.81
CA SER A 301 10.05 0.65 13.43
C SER A 301 10.13 1.69 14.55
N LEU A 302 9.24 2.67 14.55
CA LEU A 302 9.27 3.79 15.51
C LEU A 302 8.79 3.39 16.90
N THR A 303 9.08 4.24 17.88
CA THR A 303 8.41 4.25 19.19
C THR A 303 7.04 4.93 19.09
N PRO A 304 6.14 4.73 20.08
CA PRO A 304 4.89 5.47 20.17
C PRO A 304 5.05 7.00 20.10
N CYS A 305 6.12 7.54 20.69
CA CYS A 305 6.41 8.98 20.64
C CYS A 305 6.81 9.41 19.22
N GLY A 306 7.69 8.64 18.57
CA GLY A 306 8.08 8.89 17.18
C GLY A 306 6.89 8.87 16.22
N VAL A 307 5.95 7.93 16.41
CA VAL A 307 4.69 7.90 15.66
C VAL A 307 3.89 9.18 15.82
N GLU A 308 3.63 9.61 17.06
CA GLU A 308 2.84 10.80 17.31
C GLU A 308 3.50 12.04 16.71
N LYS A 309 4.84 12.13 16.78
CA LYS A 309 5.61 13.20 16.16
C LYS A 309 5.46 13.21 14.63
N VAL A 310 5.63 12.07 13.97
CA VAL A 310 5.46 11.96 12.51
C VAL A 310 4.05 12.35 12.09
N LEU A 311 3.03 11.83 12.77
CA LEU A 311 1.63 12.14 12.46
C LEU A 311 1.29 13.61 12.73
N ALA A 312 1.80 14.19 13.81
CA ALA A 312 1.62 15.60 14.12
C ALA A 312 2.29 16.51 13.08
N SER A 313 3.54 16.23 12.72
CA SER A 313 4.27 16.98 11.68
C SER A 313 3.56 16.89 10.33
N LEU A 314 3.07 15.71 9.95
CA LEU A 314 2.29 15.52 8.73
C LEU A 314 0.99 16.35 8.74
N SER A 315 0.27 16.33 9.86
CA SER A 315 -0.99 17.07 10.01
C SER A 315 -0.77 18.59 9.94
N ILE A 316 0.28 19.10 10.59
CA ILE A 316 0.63 20.52 10.57
C ILE A 316 1.08 20.93 9.16
N LEU A 317 1.96 20.14 8.53
CA LEU A 317 2.44 20.39 7.16
C LEU A 317 1.29 20.47 6.16
N SER A 318 0.35 19.53 6.22
CA SER A 318 -0.83 19.54 5.36
C SER A 318 -1.65 20.83 5.51
N ARG A 319 -1.82 21.32 6.74
CA ARG A 319 -2.55 22.56 7.01
C ARG A 319 -1.81 23.79 6.50
N GLU A 320 -0.50 23.89 6.74
CA GLU A 320 0.30 25.01 6.24
C GLU A 320 0.32 25.09 4.71
N ILE A 321 0.39 23.94 4.02
CA ILE A 321 0.32 23.90 2.56
C ILE A 321 -1.04 24.36 2.06
N GLN A 322 -2.13 23.89 2.69
CA GLN A 322 -3.49 24.33 2.34
C GLN A 322 -3.65 25.84 2.55
N ASP A 323 -3.35 26.35 3.75
CA ASP A 323 -3.55 27.77 4.10
C ASP A 323 -2.72 28.72 3.23
N LYS A 324 -1.56 28.28 2.74
CA LYS A 324 -0.62 29.12 1.98
C LYS A 324 -0.82 29.06 0.48
N TYR A 325 -1.35 27.96 -0.05
CA TYR A 325 -1.34 27.70 -1.49
C TYR A 325 -2.68 27.24 -2.10
N LEU A 326 -3.73 26.98 -1.31
CA LEU A 326 -5.06 26.55 -1.75
C LEU A 326 -6.16 27.46 -1.18
#